data_AF-A0A5S3R3H5-F1
#
_entry.id   AF-A0A5S3R3H5-F1
#
_cell.length_a   1.000
_cell.length_b   1.000
_cell.length_c   1.000
_cell.angle_alpha   90.00
_cell.angle_beta   90.00
_cell.angle_gamma   90.00
#
_symmetry.space_group_name_H-M   'P 1'
#
loop_
_entity.id
_entity.type
_entity.pdbx_description
1 polymer ?
#
loop_
_entity_poly.entity_id
_entity_poly.type
_entity_poly.pdbx_seq_one_letter_code
_entity_poly.pdbx_strand_id
1 'polypeptide(L)'
;MYKLKKVPPYYVQNLGVLELDLDSSSTRVLVQNRNDLSVVWHAPVTENPTVTITTPLKYTVDPLLTVTIFDDGKNGAPPQFNAETVDRVQASLPGTGE
;
A
#
# COMPACT_ATOMS: atom_id res chain seq x y z
N MET A 1 -33.56 2.83 11.28
CA MET A 1 -34.22 1.92 10.32
C MET A 1 -33.18 1.48 9.30
N TYR A 2 -32.65 0.26 9.39
CA TYR A 2 -31.61 -0.23 8.48
C TYR A 2 -32.24 -0.82 7.23
N LYS A 3 -31.86 -0.33 6.04
CA LYS A 3 -32.31 -0.91 4.76
C LYS A 3 -31.36 -2.01 4.34
N LEU A 4 -31.84 -3.26 4.34
CA LEU A 4 -31.14 -4.38 3.72
C LEU A 4 -31.17 -4.18 2.19
N LYS A 5 -30.00 -3.94 1.60
CA LYS A 5 -29.84 -3.88 0.15
C LYS A 5 -29.76 -5.32 -0.37
N LYS A 6 -30.76 -5.77 -1.15
CA LYS A 6 -30.67 -7.05 -1.87
C LYS A 6 -29.62 -6.91 -2.97
N VAL A 7 -28.56 -7.73 -2.89
CA VAL A 7 -27.48 -7.77 -3.87
C VAL A 7 -27.74 -8.95 -4.83
N PRO A 8 -27.66 -8.77 -6.16
CA PRO A 8 -27.82 -9.86 -7.12
C PRO A 8 -26.78 -10.98 -6.93
N PRO A 9 -27.11 -12.24 -7.25
CA PRO A 9 -26.20 -13.38 -7.10
C PRO A 9 -24.93 -13.31 -7.98
N TYR A 10 -24.88 -12.40 -8.96
CA TYR A 10 -23.73 -12.18 -9.85
C TYR A 10 -23.08 -10.80 -9.67
N TYR A 11 -23.32 -10.15 -8.53
CA TYR A 11 -22.69 -8.87 -8.26
C TYR A 11 -21.18 -9.08 -8.05
N VAL A 12 -20.39 -8.62 -9.02
CA VAL A 12 -18.94 -8.52 -8.86
C VAL A 12 -18.65 -7.18 -8.19
N GLN A 13 -18.03 -7.22 -7.02
CA GLN A 13 -17.56 -6.04 -6.35
C GLN A 13 -16.31 -5.54 -7.10
N ASN A 14 -16.41 -4.42 -7.81
CA ASN A 14 -15.29 -3.83 -8.57
C ASN A 14 -14.26 -3.12 -7.66
N LEU A 15 -14.21 -3.50 -6.39
CA LEU A 15 -13.30 -2.98 -5.38
C LEU A 15 -12.44 -4.13 -4.89
N GLY A 16 -11.14 -3.87 -4.82
CA GLY A 16 -10.16 -4.68 -4.14
C GLY A 16 -9.72 -4.00 -2.84
N VAL A 17 -9.06 -4.80 -2.00
CA VAL A 17 -8.40 -4.31 -0.79
C VAL A 17 -6.92 -4.61 -0.93
N LEU A 18 -6.11 -3.57 -0.78
CA LEU A 18 -4.66 -3.68 -0.63
C LEU A 18 -4.34 -3.52 0.85
N GLU A 19 -3.63 -4.50 1.40
CA GLU A 19 -3.09 -4.44 2.75
C GLU A 19 -1.58 -4.34 2.64
N LEU A 20 -1.02 -3.33 3.30
CA LEU A 20 0.41 -3.08 3.34
C LEU A 20 0.87 -3.21 4.78
N ASP A 21 1.81 -4.12 5.01
CA ASP A 21 2.54 -4.22 6.26
C ASP A 21 3.80 -3.38 6.13
N LEU A 22 3.92 -2.35 6.96
CA LEU A 22 4.95 -1.32 6.88
C LEU A 22 5.94 -1.48 8.03
N ASP A 23 7.21 -1.25 7.73
CA ASP A 23 8.24 -1.21 8.76
C ASP A 23 7.95 -0.07 9.76
N SER A 24 8.20 -0.31 11.05
CA SER A 24 8.03 0.67 12.13
C SER A 24 8.84 1.97 11.96
N SER A 25 9.92 1.92 11.18
CA SER A 25 10.75 3.09 10.85
C SER A 25 10.20 3.91 9.69
N SER A 26 9.24 3.39 8.93
CA SER A 26 8.61 4.09 7.80
C SER A 26 7.97 5.40 8.25
N THR A 27 8.17 6.47 7.46
CA THR A 27 7.57 7.78 7.71
C THR A 27 6.43 8.10 6.76
N ARG A 28 6.47 7.59 5.53
CA ARG A 28 5.43 7.81 4.52
C ARG A 28 5.43 6.73 3.46
N VAL A 29 4.29 6.57 2.80
CA VAL A 29 4.08 5.58 1.74
C VAL A 29 3.45 6.24 0.52
N LEU A 30 3.86 5.78 -0.64
CA LEU A 30 3.34 6.16 -1.94
C LEU A 30 2.98 4.89 -2.72
N VAL A 31 1.75 4.81 -3.21
CA VAL A 31 1.27 3.74 -4.07
C VAL A 31 0.97 4.33 -5.44
N GLN A 32 1.60 3.79 -6.48
CA GLN A 32 1.48 4.27 -7.85
C GLN A 32 1.09 3.15 -8.79
N ASN A 33 0.39 3.50 -9.85
CA ASN A 33 0.25 2.64 -11.01
C ASN A 33 1.60 2.56 -11.73
N ARG A 34 2.11 1.35 -11.93
CA ARG A 34 3.41 1.09 -12.55
C ARG A 34 3.50 1.58 -14.00
N ASN A 35 2.39 1.56 -14.73
CA ASN A 35 2.41 1.81 -16.17
C ASN A 35 2.48 3.31 -16.51
N ASP A 36 1.80 4.15 -15.73
CA ASP A 36 1.66 5.58 -16.01
C ASP A 36 2.15 6.47 -14.85
N LEU A 37 2.63 5.85 -13.76
CA LEU A 37 3.10 6.51 -12.53
C LEU A 37 2.05 7.36 -11.81
N SER A 38 0.76 7.21 -12.18
CA SER A 38 -0.33 7.91 -11.50
C SER A 38 -0.42 7.50 -10.03
N VAL A 39 -0.64 8.49 -9.16
CA VAL A 39 -0.76 8.26 -7.71
C VAL A 39 -2.11 7.63 -7.43
N VAL A 40 -2.07 6.42 -6.89
CA VAL A 40 -3.26 5.70 -6.42
C VAL A 40 -3.57 6.09 -4.99
N TRP A 41 -2.55 6.21 -4.15
CA TRP A 41 -2.68 6.57 -2.75
C TRP A 41 -1.35 7.06 -2.17
N HIS A 42 -1.40 7.96 -1.20
CA HIS A 42 -0.22 8.36 -0.42
C HIS A 42 -0.64 8.84 0.97
N ALA A 43 0.17 8.56 1.99
CA ALA A 43 -0.03 9.10 3.34
C ALA A 43 1.26 9.03 4.18
N PRO A 44 1.36 9.83 5.26
CA PRO A 44 2.30 9.54 6.33
C PRO A 44 1.95 8.21 7.03
N VAL A 45 2.96 7.52 7.52
CA VAL A 45 2.79 6.31 8.35
C VAL A 45 2.49 6.74 9.78
N THR A 46 1.39 6.23 10.31
CA THR A 46 0.98 6.44 11.71
C THR A 46 1.52 5.33 12.60
N GLU A 47 1.26 5.36 13.91
CA GLU A 47 1.74 4.33 14.85
C GLU A 47 1.28 2.89 14.49
N ASN A 48 0.22 2.73 13.69
CA ASN A 48 -0.18 1.44 13.16
C ASN A 48 0.67 1.06 11.93
N PRO A 49 1.40 -0.08 11.98
CA PRO A 49 2.26 -0.53 10.87
C PRO A 49 1.45 -1.11 9.70
N THR A 50 0.18 -1.44 9.90
CA THR A 50 -0.67 -1.99 8.83
C THR A 50 -1.58 -0.92 8.25
N VAL A 51 -1.56 -0.77 6.93
CA VAL A 51 -2.44 0.14 6.18
C VAL A 51 -3.33 -0.64 5.22
N THR A 52 -4.63 -0.37 5.29
CA THR A 52 -5.63 -0.96 4.41
C THR A 52 -6.19 0.09 3.45
N ILE A 53 -6.10 -0.17 2.14
CA ILE A 53 -6.51 0.76 1.08
C ILE A 53 -7.58 0.08 0.22
N THR A 54 -8.71 0.75 0.01
CA THR A 54 -9.71 0.30 -0.98
C THR A 54 -9.32 0.81 -2.36
N THR A 55 -9.14 -0.10 -3.32
CA THR A 55 -8.69 0.21 -4.68
C THR A 55 -9.62 -0.42 -5.72
N PRO A 56 -9.57 -0.02 -6.99
CA PRO A 56 -10.19 -0.79 -8.07
C PRO A 56 -9.68 -2.24 -8.12
N LEU A 57 -10.58 -3.21 -8.33
CA LEU A 57 -10.27 -4.66 -8.32
C LEU A 57 -9.07 -5.05 -9.21
N LYS A 58 -8.85 -4.36 -10.34
CA LYS A 58 -7.71 -4.60 -11.24
C LYS A 58 -6.35 -4.56 -10.52
N TYR A 59 -6.23 -3.77 -9.46
CA TYR A 59 -4.98 -3.61 -8.71
C TYR A 59 -4.70 -4.72 -7.71
N THR A 60 -5.66 -5.62 -7.45
CA THR A 60 -5.48 -6.78 -6.56
C THR A 60 -5.29 -8.08 -7.32
N VAL A 61 -5.48 -8.07 -8.64
CA VAL A 61 -5.37 -9.26 -9.50
C VAL A 61 -4.15 -9.20 -10.41
N ASP A 62 -3.75 -8.00 -10.82
CA ASP A 62 -2.62 -7.79 -11.73
C ASP A 62 -1.49 -7.01 -11.01
N PRO A 63 -0.20 -7.26 -11.35
CA PRO A 63 0.95 -6.56 -10.78
C PRO A 63 1.14 -5.16 -11.37
N LEU A 64 0.11 -4.32 -11.17
CA LEU A 64 -0.01 -2.97 -11.71
C LEU A 64 0.44 -1.89 -10.74
N LEU A 65 0.81 -2.25 -9.51
CA LEU A 65 1.18 -1.30 -8.47
C LEU A 65 2.67 -1.36 -8.16
N THR A 66 3.26 -0.18 -7.98
CA THR A 66 4.52 0.02 -7.29
C THR A 66 4.21 0.68 -5.94
N VAL A 67 4.72 0.10 -4.86
CA VAL A 67 4.63 0.65 -3.50
C VAL A 67 6.02 1.15 -3.12
N THR A 68 6.10 2.43 -2.78
CA THR A 68 7.33 3.04 -2.28
C THR A 68 7.13 3.44 -0.82
N ILE A 69 7.96 2.88 0.04
CA ILE A 69 8.05 3.20 1.46
C ILE A 69 9.25 4.10 1.65
N PHE A 70 9.08 5.18 2.40
CA PHE A 70 10.15 6.12 2.72
C PHE A 70 10.39 6.10 4.22
N ASP A 71 11.66 6.16 4.58
CA ASP A 71 12.16 6.61 5.88
C ASP A 71 12.86 7.96 5.64
N ASP A 72 12.24 9.05 6.07
CA ASP A 72 12.83 10.39 5.91
C ASP A 72 14.04 10.62 6.84
N GLY A 73 14.46 9.59 7.59
CA GLY A 73 15.60 9.61 8.50
C GLY A 73 15.22 10.15 9.86
N LYS A 74 15.58 9.40 10.91
CA LYS A 74 15.53 9.86 12.31
C LYS A 74 16.92 9.74 12.94
N ASN A 75 17.21 10.57 13.94
CA ASN A 75 18.43 10.49 14.75
C ASN A 75 19.77 10.55 13.98
N GLY A 76 19.83 11.30 12.86
CA GLY A 76 21.06 11.49 12.09
C GLY A 76 21.35 10.41 11.05
N ALA A 77 20.47 9.42 10.88
CA ALA A 77 20.51 8.50 9.74
C ALA A 77 20.10 9.22 8.43
N PRO A 78 20.73 8.90 7.28
CA PRO A 78 20.33 9.44 6.00
C PRO A 78 18.93 8.92 5.60
N PRO A 79 18.13 9.71 4.87
CA PRO A 79 16.86 9.24 4.33
C PRO A 79 17.03 8.01 3.43
N GLN A 80 16.10 7.08 3.51
CA GLN A 80 16.09 5.84 2.73
C GLN A 80 14.71 5.62 2.13
N PHE A 81 14.64 4.84 1.05
CA PHE A 81 13.38 4.37 0.50
C PHE A 81 13.54 2.98 -0.07
N ASN A 82 12.46 2.20 -0.01
CA ASN A 82 12.33 0.93 -0.70
C ASN A 82 11.13 1.00 -1.64
N ALA A 83 11.28 0.50 -2.86
CA ALA A 83 10.23 0.48 -3.86
C ALA A 83 10.04 -0.95 -4.38
N GLU A 84 8.86 -1.51 -4.15
CA GLU A 84 8.54 -2.89 -4.52
C GLU A 84 7.37 -2.95 -5.49
N THR A 85 7.49 -3.83 -6.49
CA THR A 85 6.40 -4.15 -7.41
C THR A 85 5.50 -5.20 -6.75
N VAL A 86 4.19 -4.92 -6.69
CA VAL A 86 3.27 -5.74 -5.91
C VAL A 86 2.76 -6.94 -6.71
N ASP A 87 3.24 -8.14 -6.37
CA ASP A 87 2.61 -9.42 -6.78
C ASP A 87 1.90 -10.13 -5.60
N ARG A 88 2.34 -9.88 -4.36
CA ARG A 88 1.81 -10.24 -3.03
C ARG A 88 2.84 -9.70 -2.02
N VAL A 89 2.56 -8.69 -1.17
CA VAL A 89 3.67 -7.92 -0.55
C VAL A 89 3.60 -7.81 0.97
N GLN A 90 4.56 -8.47 1.63
CA GLN A 90 5.31 -7.89 2.74
C GLN A 90 6.40 -7.01 2.13
N ALA A 91 6.45 -5.72 2.46
CA ALA A 91 7.54 -4.84 2.08
C ALA A 91 8.40 -4.59 3.31
N SER A 92 9.62 -5.15 3.31
CA SER A 92 10.59 -4.94 4.39
C SER A 92 11.64 -3.94 3.95
N LEU A 93 12.02 -2.99 4.82
CA LEU A 93 13.21 -2.19 4.54
C LEU A 93 14.45 -3.09 4.57
N PRO A 94 15.45 -2.85 3.69
CA PRO A 94 16.72 -3.54 3.79
C PRO A 94 17.35 -3.17 5.14
N GLY A 95 17.43 -4.16 6.05
CA GLY A 95 18.02 -3.96 7.36
C GLY A 95 19.44 -3.41 7.23
N THR A 96 19.75 -2.36 7.99
CA THR A 96 21.14 -1.95 8.21
C THR A 96 21.82 -3.09 8.94
N GLY A 97 22.58 -3.91 8.22
CA GLY A 97 23.34 -5.01 8.80
C GLY A 97 24.24 -4.50 9.91
N GLU A 98 23.95 -4.95 11.14
CA GLU A 98 24.97 -5.11 12.18
C GLU A 98 25.75 -6.40 11.94
#